data_AF-A0A1Q6JTK2-F1
#
_entry.id   AF-A0A1Q6JTK2-F1
#
_cell.length_a   1.000
_cell.length_b   1.000
_cell.length_c   1.000
_cell.angle_alpha   90.00
_cell.angle_beta   90.00
_cell.angle_gamma   90.00
#
_symmetry.space_group_name_H-M   'P 1'
#
loop_
_entity.id
_entity.type
_entity.pdbx_description
1 polymer ?
#
loop_
_entity_poly.entity_id
_entity_poly.type
_entity_poly.pdbx_seq_one_letter_code
_entity_poly.pdbx_strand_id
1 'polypeptide(L)'
;MENLGVIRLYDEANQENTQKFMDSAESTLKVQVDKKIITKDTEWIDLMEEVIPHLDIIFRKPNRFIENEEEIVKIEQTRKVSVETIKHLSKNTNFIQKIDEKTGDVIPSRLLNVRKEESFNTYENRLIYTLMQNIKFFIHKRKELIEQSFDKNNDEQGKNNKQLEYNAKSKLNEEDVDINVSISSKLNSQENEKNDGNGIVNRIEEIEKKIKDVESSEVYKILDKLHVILVKDPVRKTNVVLKNVHFQYAMKLWEYLKVNMDEQANSSEENRDFLDNGTLKKMMDEAFLLQYLIMKTLDEDEKEKQDTKQEIKALVVEQMLDKIMDCDEDITEEQLQQLVAEKYEVIKYKKMAVLQDIQKIFKKHIEKYEKIVE
;
A
#
# COMPACT_ATOMS: atom_id res chain seq x y z
N MET A 1 -11.58 -26.70 -23.96
CA MET A 1 -12.41 -26.51 -22.77
C MET A 1 -12.49 -27.83 -22.04
N GLU A 2 -12.27 -27.76 -20.73
CA GLU A 2 -11.96 -28.87 -19.83
C GLU A 2 -13.19 -29.76 -19.56
N ASN A 3 -12.91 -31.05 -19.30
CA ASN A 3 -13.87 -32.12 -19.04
C ASN A 3 -14.87 -31.78 -17.92
N LEU A 4 -16.17 -31.86 -18.23
CA LEU A 4 -17.29 -31.75 -17.28
C LEU A 4 -17.69 -33.11 -16.68
N GLY A 5 -16.72 -34.00 -16.42
CA GLY A 5 -16.98 -35.35 -15.92
C GLY A 5 -17.75 -35.37 -14.60
N VAL A 6 -17.58 -34.33 -13.77
CA VAL A 6 -18.25 -34.17 -12.47
C VAL A 6 -19.73 -33.79 -12.63
N ILE A 7 -20.10 -33.01 -13.66
CA ILE A 7 -21.49 -32.64 -13.92
C ILE A 7 -22.28 -33.87 -14.39
N ARG A 8 -21.66 -34.70 -15.23
CA ARG A 8 -22.24 -35.97 -15.70
C ARG A 8 -22.62 -36.91 -14.55
N LEU A 9 -21.77 -37.02 -13.51
CA LEU A 9 -22.05 -37.85 -12.33
C LEU A 9 -23.25 -37.35 -11.52
N TYR A 10 -23.47 -36.05 -11.49
CA TYR A 10 -24.63 -35.46 -10.81
C TYR A 10 -25.93 -35.73 -11.58
N ASP A 11 -25.89 -35.64 -12.91
CA ASP A 11 -27.05 -35.88 -13.78
C ASP A 11 -27.41 -37.38 -13.90
N GLU A 12 -26.42 -38.28 -13.80
CA GLU A 12 -26.61 -39.74 -13.81
C GLU A 12 -27.02 -40.31 -12.44
N ALA A 13 -26.83 -39.55 -11.36
CA ALA A 13 -27.15 -40.01 -10.00
C ALA A 13 -28.68 -40.07 -9.79
N ASN A 14 -29.15 -41.18 -9.23
CA ASN A 14 -30.56 -41.32 -8.85
C ASN A 14 -30.95 -40.24 -7.83
N GLN A 15 -31.81 -39.30 -8.24
CA GLN A 15 -32.28 -38.17 -7.44
C GLN A 15 -32.79 -38.56 -6.05
N GLU A 16 -33.41 -39.74 -5.90
CA GLU A 16 -33.90 -40.22 -4.61
C GLU A 16 -32.76 -40.62 -3.65
N ASN A 17 -31.69 -41.21 -4.16
CA ASN A 17 -30.51 -41.57 -3.38
C ASN A 17 -29.65 -40.35 -3.05
N THR A 18 -29.55 -39.42 -4.00
CA THR A 18 -28.90 -38.13 -3.82
C THR A 18 -29.58 -37.31 -2.71
N GLN A 19 -30.90 -37.26 -2.72
CA GLN A 19 -31.68 -36.56 -1.69
C GLN A 19 -31.52 -37.24 -0.32
N LYS A 20 -31.60 -38.57 -0.25
CA LYS A 20 -31.39 -39.33 0.99
C LYS A 20 -29.99 -39.12 1.58
N PHE A 21 -28.96 -39.04 0.75
CA PHE A 21 -27.58 -38.78 1.19
C PHE A 21 -27.43 -37.38 1.77
N MET A 22 -28.03 -36.37 1.13
CA MET A 22 -28.02 -34.99 1.61
C MET A 22 -28.85 -34.81 2.89
N ASP A 23 -29.98 -35.51 3.00
CA ASP A 23 -30.86 -35.48 4.17
C ASP A 23 -30.25 -36.21 5.38
N SER A 24 -29.39 -37.22 5.15
CA SER A 24 -28.68 -37.95 6.19
C SER A 24 -27.28 -37.43 6.49
N ALA A 25 -26.79 -36.43 5.73
CA ALA A 25 -25.48 -35.84 5.94
C ALA A 25 -25.48 -34.88 7.13
N GLU A 26 -24.74 -35.24 8.18
CA GLU A 26 -24.40 -34.35 9.28
C GLU A 26 -23.05 -33.71 9.00
N SER A 27 -23.04 -32.41 8.73
CA SER A 27 -21.82 -31.66 8.39
C SER A 27 -21.58 -30.42 9.26
N THR A 28 -20.31 -30.09 9.44
CA THR A 28 -19.82 -28.91 10.17
C THR A 28 -18.74 -28.22 9.35
N LEU A 29 -18.84 -26.89 9.22
CA LEU A 29 -17.87 -26.05 8.53
C LEU A 29 -17.33 -24.97 9.47
N LYS A 30 -16.04 -25.03 9.79
CA LYS A 30 -15.33 -23.99 10.53
C LYS A 30 -14.53 -23.13 9.56
N VAL A 31 -14.70 -21.81 9.67
CA VAL A 31 -14.01 -20.83 8.83
C VAL A 31 -13.20 -19.88 9.72
N GLN A 32 -11.90 -19.81 9.42
CA GLN A 32 -10.96 -18.90 10.06
C GLN A 32 -10.34 -17.98 9.00
N VAL A 33 -10.46 -16.67 9.21
CA VAL A 33 -9.89 -15.63 8.35
C VAL A 33 -9.12 -14.65 9.22
N ASP A 34 -7.81 -14.59 9.01
CA ASP A 34 -6.92 -13.59 9.60
C ASP A 34 -6.38 -12.72 8.48
N LYS A 35 -6.86 -11.48 8.41
CA LYS A 35 -6.47 -10.51 7.39
C LYS A 35 -5.98 -9.22 8.03
N LYS A 36 -4.71 -8.91 7.83
CA LYS A 36 -4.07 -7.66 8.26
C LYS A 36 -3.56 -6.91 7.04
N ILE A 37 -4.25 -5.83 6.66
CA ILE A 37 -3.80 -4.92 5.59
C ILE A 37 -3.19 -3.70 6.26
N ILE A 38 -1.91 -3.46 5.99
CA ILE A 38 -1.23 -2.21 6.33
C ILE A 38 -1.03 -1.46 5.01
N THR A 39 -1.77 -0.37 4.80
CA THR A 39 -1.50 0.52 3.67
C THR A 39 -0.25 1.36 4.00
N LYS A 40 0.85 1.10 3.29
CA LYS A 40 2.04 1.95 3.32
C LYS A 40 1.78 3.17 2.46
N ASP A 41 1.26 4.24 3.07
CA ASP A 41 1.22 5.54 2.42
C ASP A 41 2.66 6.07 2.27
N THR A 42 3.10 6.20 1.01
CA THR A 42 4.43 6.70 0.62
C THR A 42 4.37 8.10 0.03
N GLU A 43 3.18 8.69 -0.14
CA GLU A 43 2.99 10.00 -0.78
C GLU A 43 3.69 11.12 0.00
N TRP A 44 3.75 10.99 1.32
CA TRP A 44 4.46 11.94 2.18
C TRP A 44 5.96 12.00 1.89
N ILE A 45 6.59 10.90 1.44
CA ILE A 45 8.03 10.86 1.15
C ILE A 45 8.33 11.68 -0.10
N ASP A 46 7.55 11.46 -1.16
CA ASP A 46 7.68 12.22 -2.42
C ASP A 46 7.49 13.72 -2.18
N LEU A 47 6.48 14.08 -1.38
CA LEU A 47 6.18 15.47 -1.05
C LEU A 47 7.29 16.12 -0.20
N MET A 48 7.91 15.36 0.72
CA MET A 48 9.06 15.84 1.49
C MET A 48 10.29 16.07 0.61
N GLU A 49 10.59 15.15 -0.30
CA GLU A 49 11.72 15.27 -1.23
C GLU A 49 11.60 16.48 -2.16
N GLU A 50 10.38 16.82 -2.59
CA GLU A 50 10.11 18.00 -3.41
C GLU A 50 10.27 19.30 -2.60
N VAL A 51 9.77 19.34 -1.37
CA VAL A 51 9.65 20.60 -0.61
C VAL A 51 10.92 20.96 0.17
N ILE A 52 11.69 20.00 0.69
CA ILE A 52 12.90 20.26 1.49
C ILE A 52 13.94 21.14 0.76
N PRO A 53 14.25 20.94 -0.53
CA PRO A 53 15.16 21.83 -1.27
C PRO A 53 14.66 23.28 -1.31
N HIS A 54 13.35 23.50 -1.37
CA HIS A 54 12.77 24.83 -1.32
C HIS A 54 12.91 25.48 0.06
N LEU A 55 12.81 24.70 1.14
CA LEU A 55 13.08 25.18 2.49
C LEU A 55 14.54 25.61 2.65
N ASP A 56 15.49 24.84 2.12
CA ASP A 56 16.92 25.22 2.15
C ASP A 56 17.16 26.58 1.47
N ILE A 57 16.54 26.82 0.31
CA ILE A 57 16.65 28.11 -0.40
C ILE A 57 16.12 29.27 0.46
N ILE A 58 15.03 29.06 1.20
CA ILE A 58 14.46 30.09 2.10
C ILE A 58 15.42 30.38 3.26
N PHE A 59 16.01 29.36 3.88
CA PHE A 59 16.96 29.55 4.97
C PHE A 59 18.28 30.19 4.51
N ARG A 60 18.69 29.99 3.25
CA ARG A 60 19.86 30.66 2.66
C ARG A 60 19.58 32.10 2.25
N LYS A 61 18.31 32.45 1.98
CA LYS A 61 17.88 33.81 1.63
C LYS A 61 16.77 34.28 2.60
N PRO A 62 17.11 34.47 3.88
CA PRO A 62 16.12 34.84 4.89
C PRO A 62 15.61 36.27 4.68
N ASN A 63 14.36 36.51 5.06
CA ASN A 63 13.86 37.88 5.17
C ASN A 63 14.51 38.54 6.38
N ARG A 64 15.03 39.76 6.17
CA ARG A 64 15.71 40.54 7.22
C ARG A 64 14.82 41.71 7.63
N PHE A 65 14.72 41.95 8.92
CA PHE A 65 14.08 43.12 9.48
C PHE A 65 15.15 43.96 10.19
N ILE A 66 15.19 45.26 9.90
CA ILE A 66 16.15 46.15 10.56
C ILE A 66 15.50 46.63 11.86
N GLU A 67 16.06 46.22 12.99
CA GLU A 67 15.63 46.64 14.32
C GLU A 67 16.56 47.76 14.82
N ASN A 68 15.95 48.82 15.36
CA ASN A 68 16.69 49.95 15.92
C ASN A 68 16.81 49.72 17.44
N GLU A 69 17.96 49.29 17.92
CA GLU A 69 18.25 49.25 19.36
C GLU A 69 18.67 50.64 19.83
N GLU A 70 17.88 51.22 20.71
CA GLU A 70 18.13 52.53 21.31
C GLU A 70 18.73 52.36 22.71
N GLU A 71 19.96 52.84 22.91
CA GLU A 71 20.64 52.78 24.21
C GLU A 71 21.16 54.17 24.60
N ILE A 72 21.03 54.57 25.87
CA ILE A 72 21.62 55.83 26.35
C ILE A 72 23.06 55.57 26.79
N VAL A 73 24.01 56.08 26.02
CA VAL A 73 25.43 55.82 26.19
C VAL A 73 26.19 57.13 26.46
N LYS A 74 27.33 57.07 27.13
CA LYS A 74 28.22 58.24 27.26
C LYS A 74 28.66 58.72 25.88
N ILE A 75 28.87 60.04 25.74
CA ILE A 75 29.25 60.66 24.47
C ILE A 75 30.49 60.00 23.82
N GLU A 76 31.46 59.60 24.64
CA GLU A 76 32.72 58.96 24.22
C GLU A 76 32.53 57.61 23.50
N GLN A 77 31.43 56.91 23.77
CA GLN A 77 31.14 55.59 23.21
C GLN A 77 30.21 55.67 21.98
N THR A 78 29.71 56.85 21.66
CA THR A 78 28.80 57.07 20.53
C THR A 78 29.60 57.43 19.29
N ARG A 79 29.53 56.59 18.23
CA ARG A 79 30.28 56.83 16.98
C ARG A 79 29.54 57.72 15.97
N LYS A 80 28.22 57.75 16.00
CA LYS A 80 27.39 58.51 15.03
C LYS A 80 26.15 59.07 15.73
N VAL A 81 25.86 60.34 15.48
CA VAL A 81 24.69 61.03 16.01
C VAL A 81 23.61 61.07 14.93
N SER A 82 22.42 60.55 15.23
CA SER A 82 21.27 60.59 14.32
C SER A 82 20.34 61.77 14.65
N VAL A 83 19.41 62.08 13.75
CA VAL A 83 18.39 63.13 14.01
C VAL A 83 17.51 62.76 15.21
N GLU A 84 17.27 61.46 15.43
CA GLU A 84 16.53 60.95 16.59
C GLU A 84 17.33 61.15 17.89
N THR A 85 18.64 60.95 17.86
CA THR A 85 19.54 61.27 18.98
C THR A 85 19.43 62.74 19.40
N ILE A 86 19.41 63.65 18.42
CA ILE A 86 19.30 65.10 18.66
C ILE A 86 17.92 65.42 19.24
N LYS A 87 16.83 64.88 18.68
CA LYS A 87 15.47 65.05 19.21
C LYS A 87 15.33 64.53 20.63
N HIS A 88 15.96 63.39 20.94
CA HIS A 88 15.96 62.81 22.28
C HIS A 88 16.72 63.68 23.27
N LEU A 89 17.88 64.21 22.88
CA LEU A 89 18.67 65.14 23.71
C LEU A 89 17.90 66.43 23.99
N SER A 90 17.24 67.01 22.97
CA SER A 90 16.44 68.23 23.14
C SER A 90 15.26 68.06 24.11
N LYS A 91 14.69 66.85 24.21
CA LYS A 91 13.62 66.53 25.16
C LYS A 91 14.13 66.23 26.57
N ASN A 92 15.38 65.81 26.70
CA ASN A 92 15.97 65.34 27.96
C ASN A 92 17.18 66.19 28.34
N THR A 93 16.90 67.38 28.86
CA THR A 93 17.91 68.36 29.31
C THR A 93 18.84 67.81 30.41
N ASN A 94 18.40 66.78 31.14
CA ASN A 94 19.20 66.07 32.14
C ASN A 94 20.49 65.42 31.60
N PHE A 95 20.58 65.20 30.29
CA PHE A 95 21.79 64.65 29.67
C PHE A 95 22.77 65.72 29.19
N ILE A 96 22.45 67.01 29.36
CA ILE A 96 23.33 68.14 29.01
C ILE A 96 24.26 68.45 30.18
N GLN A 97 25.57 68.52 29.91
CA GLN A 97 26.58 68.80 30.93
C GLN A 97 26.89 70.29 31.05
N LYS A 98 27.09 70.96 29.92
CA LYS A 98 27.41 72.39 29.87
C LYS A 98 26.77 73.04 28.66
N ILE A 99 26.40 74.30 28.82
CA ILE A 99 25.96 75.18 27.74
C ILE A 99 26.94 76.35 27.74
N ASP A 100 27.56 76.61 26.60
CA ASP A 100 28.43 77.78 26.44
C ASP A 100 27.54 79.02 26.30
N GLU A 101 27.56 79.90 27.31
CA GLU A 101 26.71 81.11 27.37
C GLU A 101 27.04 82.13 26.26
N LYS A 102 28.20 82.00 25.59
CA LYS A 102 28.63 82.93 24.53
C LYS A 102 28.30 82.44 23.12
N THR A 103 28.39 81.13 22.87
CA THR A 103 28.11 80.54 21.53
C THR A 103 26.76 79.85 21.45
N GLY A 104 26.15 79.51 22.59
CA GLY A 104 24.91 78.73 22.66
C GLY A 104 25.12 77.24 22.41
N ASP A 105 26.37 76.77 22.33
CA ASP A 105 26.69 75.37 22.07
C ASP A 105 26.43 74.48 23.29
N VAL A 106 25.87 73.31 23.04
CA VAL A 106 25.45 72.35 24.07
C VAL A 106 26.40 71.16 24.07
N ILE A 107 27.02 70.89 25.22
CA ILE A 107 27.88 69.72 25.43
C ILE A 107 27.11 68.66 26.22
N PRO A 108 26.69 67.54 25.59
CA PRO A 108 25.98 66.47 26.27
C PRO A 108 26.94 65.50 26.99
N SER A 109 26.50 64.99 28.14
CA SER A 109 27.17 63.91 28.88
C SER A 109 26.79 62.52 28.37
N ARG A 110 25.55 62.34 27.91
CA ARG A 110 25.00 61.08 27.39
C ARG A 110 24.15 61.34 26.16
N LEU A 111 24.14 60.39 25.23
CA LEU A 111 23.41 60.46 23.97
C LEU A 111 22.65 59.15 23.74
N LEU A 112 21.51 59.26 23.05
CA LEU A 112 20.80 58.10 22.53
C LEU A 112 21.59 57.53 21.34
N ASN A 113 22.21 56.38 21.52
CA ASN A 113 22.84 55.63 20.46
C ASN A 113 21.80 54.72 19.81
N VAL A 114 21.52 54.94 18.52
CA VAL A 114 20.60 54.11 17.74
C VAL A 114 21.43 53.15 16.89
N ARG A 115 21.49 51.88 17.29
CA ARG A 115 22.14 50.82 16.52
C ARG A 115 21.12 50.16 15.60
N LYS A 116 21.48 50.01 14.33
CA LYS A 116 20.66 49.28 13.36
C LYS A 116 21.19 47.86 13.29
N GLU A 117 20.52 46.94 13.97
CA GLU A 117 20.84 45.52 13.95
C GLU A 117 19.93 44.79 12.96
N GLU A 118 20.47 43.81 12.23
CA GLU A 118 19.67 42.96 11.35
C GLU A 118 19.06 41.82 12.18
N SER A 119 17.73 41.86 12.35
CA SER A 119 16.96 40.82 13.01
C SER A 119 16.35 39.86 12.01
N PHE A 120 16.46 38.56 12.29
CA PHE A 120 15.84 37.48 11.50
C PHE A 120 14.49 37.02 12.06
N ASN A 121 14.01 37.62 13.16
CA ASN A 121 12.76 37.24 13.83
C ASN A 121 11.51 37.79 13.10
N THR A 122 11.36 37.44 11.82
CA THR A 122 10.19 37.80 11.00
C THR A 122 9.11 36.72 11.11
N TYR A 123 7.86 37.07 10.77
CA TYR A 123 6.76 36.11 10.76
C TYR A 123 7.04 34.95 9.80
N GLU A 124 7.53 35.26 8.61
CA GLU A 124 7.87 34.31 7.55
C GLU A 124 8.96 33.33 7.99
N ASN A 125 10.03 33.84 8.63
CA ASN A 125 11.10 32.98 9.12
C ASN A 125 10.62 32.10 10.28
N ARG A 126 9.74 32.60 11.16
CA ARG A 126 9.11 31.80 12.23
C ARG A 126 8.18 30.73 11.68
N LEU A 127 7.45 31.02 10.60
CA LEU A 127 6.57 30.06 9.93
C LEU A 127 7.38 28.87 9.40
N ILE A 128 8.46 29.14 8.67
CA ILE A 128 9.31 28.11 8.08
C ILE A 128 10.09 27.34 9.15
N TYR A 129 10.51 28.02 10.21
CA TYR A 129 11.08 27.38 11.39
C TYR A 129 10.08 26.40 12.05
N THR A 130 8.82 26.83 12.23
CA THR A 130 7.77 25.98 12.80
C THR A 130 7.48 24.78 11.90
N LEU A 131 7.44 24.99 10.58
CA LEU A 131 7.26 23.91 9.61
C LEU A 131 8.38 22.87 9.71
N MET A 132 9.64 23.32 9.84
CA MET A 132 10.78 22.42 10.00
C MET A 132 10.65 21.55 11.25
N GLN A 133 10.22 22.12 12.38
CA GLN A 133 9.98 21.36 13.60
C GLN A 133 8.86 20.33 13.43
N ASN A 134 7.77 20.71 12.75
CA ASN A 134 6.67 19.78 12.45
C ASN A 134 7.10 18.64 11.52
N ILE A 135 7.93 18.92 10.51
CA ILE A 135 8.50 17.90 9.62
C ILE A 135 9.33 16.90 10.42
N LYS A 136 10.21 17.38 11.31
CA LYS A 136 11.04 16.51 12.16
C LYS A 136 10.18 15.61 13.04
N PHE A 137 9.17 16.18 13.68
CA PHE A 137 8.24 15.41 14.52
C PHE A 137 7.49 14.35 13.71
N PHE A 138 6.99 14.73 12.52
CA PHE A 138 6.26 13.83 11.63
C PHE A 138 7.13 12.65 11.16
N ILE A 139 8.35 12.93 10.70
CA ILE A 139 9.29 11.88 10.26
C ILE A 139 9.63 10.95 11.41
N HIS A 140 9.91 11.50 12.60
CA HIS A 140 10.21 10.67 13.77
C HIS A 140 9.05 9.74 14.13
N LYS A 141 7.82 10.27 14.18
CA LYS A 141 6.60 9.49 14.45
C LYS A 141 6.37 8.41 13.38
N ARG A 142 6.56 8.72 12.09
CA ARG A 142 6.39 7.76 10.99
C ARG A 142 7.49 6.70 10.98
N LYS A 143 8.74 7.07 11.26
CA LYS A 143 9.87 6.16 11.40
C LYS A 143 9.66 5.18 12.54
N GLU A 144 9.20 5.66 13.69
CA GLU A 144 8.87 4.80 14.84
C GLU A 144 7.76 3.80 14.47
N LEU A 145 6.72 4.23 13.74
CA LEU A 145 5.69 3.31 13.24
C LEU A 145 6.25 2.27 12.25
N ILE A 146 7.14 2.69 11.37
CA ILE A 146 7.81 1.80 10.40
C ILE A 146 8.72 0.81 11.13
N GLU A 147 9.52 1.25 12.09
CA GLU A 147 10.40 0.41 12.91
C GLU A 147 9.60 -0.56 13.79
N GLN A 148 8.54 -0.08 14.47
CA GLN A 148 7.62 -0.96 15.20
C GLN A 148 6.93 -1.96 14.27
N SER A 149 6.69 -1.58 13.02
CA SER A 149 6.23 -2.52 12.01
C SER A 149 7.34 -3.53 11.69
N PHE A 150 8.59 -3.14 11.46
CA PHE A 150 9.67 -4.10 11.20
C PHE A 150 9.93 -5.06 12.38
N ASP A 151 9.95 -4.56 13.62
CA ASP A 151 10.21 -5.36 14.82
C ASP A 151 9.07 -6.33 15.17
N LYS A 152 7.81 -5.97 14.85
CA LYS A 152 6.67 -6.88 15.04
C LYS A 152 6.51 -7.90 13.91
N ASN A 153 7.34 -7.86 12.86
CA ASN A 153 7.06 -8.56 11.61
C ASN A 153 8.21 -9.38 11.01
N ASN A 154 8.48 -10.52 11.64
CA ASN A 154 8.63 -11.74 10.83
C ASN A 154 7.29 -12.46 10.63
N ASP A 155 6.29 -12.26 11.49
CA ASP A 155 5.06 -13.03 11.45
C ASP A 155 3.79 -12.25 11.08
N GLU A 156 3.61 -10.94 11.30
CA GLU A 156 2.28 -10.29 11.19
C GLU A 156 2.04 -9.35 9.99
N GLN A 157 3.05 -9.09 9.15
CA GLN A 157 2.89 -8.18 8.00
C GLN A 157 2.28 -8.93 6.83
N GLY A 158 1.11 -8.46 6.38
CA GLY A 158 0.46 -8.96 5.18
C GLY A 158 -0.08 -10.39 5.30
N LYS A 159 -0.35 -10.86 6.52
CA LYS A 159 -1.10 -12.11 6.75
C LYS A 159 -2.48 -11.96 6.12
N ASN A 160 -2.71 -12.73 5.05
CA ASN A 160 -4.03 -13.09 4.57
C ASN A 160 -4.12 -14.61 4.67
N ASN A 161 -4.27 -15.07 5.91
CA ASN A 161 -4.40 -16.48 6.21
C ASN A 161 -5.88 -16.84 6.18
N LYS A 162 -6.20 -17.89 5.42
CA LYS A 162 -7.54 -18.47 5.37
C LYS A 162 -7.41 -19.93 5.70
N GLN A 163 -8.18 -20.39 6.68
CA GLN A 163 -8.28 -21.79 7.04
C GLN A 163 -9.76 -22.20 7.03
N LEU A 164 -10.03 -23.33 6.39
CA LEU A 164 -11.35 -23.90 6.24
C LEU A 164 -11.28 -25.37 6.64
N GLU A 165 -12.08 -25.75 7.63
CA GLU A 165 -12.19 -27.12 8.12
C GLU A 165 -13.63 -27.59 7.97
N TYR A 166 -13.82 -28.65 7.18
CA TYR A 166 -15.12 -29.24 6.93
C TYR A 166 -15.10 -30.70 7.34
N ASN A 167 -16.02 -31.11 8.20
CA ASN A 167 -16.20 -32.50 8.61
C ASN A 167 -17.65 -32.89 8.36
N ALA A 168 -17.88 -33.98 7.63
CA ALA A 168 -19.21 -34.50 7.41
C ALA A 168 -19.26 -36.02 7.47
N LYS A 169 -20.42 -36.52 7.88
CA LYS A 169 -20.74 -37.94 7.95
C LYS A 169 -22.10 -38.13 7.29
N SER A 170 -22.21 -39.09 6.38
CA SER A 170 -23.50 -39.48 5.81
C SER A 170 -23.64 -40.98 5.90
N LYS A 171 -24.86 -41.41 6.22
CA LYS A 171 -25.23 -42.83 6.25
C LYS A 171 -26.23 -43.07 5.14
N LEU A 172 -25.88 -43.95 4.20
CA LEU A 172 -26.77 -44.38 3.14
C LEU A 172 -26.87 -45.90 3.18
N ASN A 173 -28.06 -46.40 3.53
CA ASN A 173 -28.33 -47.83 3.71
C ASN A 173 -27.39 -48.49 4.75
N GLU A 174 -26.49 -49.38 4.31
CA GLU A 174 -25.48 -50.07 5.14
C GLU A 174 -24.08 -49.45 5.05
N GLU A 175 -23.93 -48.35 4.31
CA GLU A 175 -22.65 -47.68 4.08
C GLU A 175 -22.55 -46.42 4.95
N ASP A 176 -21.52 -46.37 5.80
CA ASP A 176 -21.14 -45.20 6.58
C ASP A 176 -20.00 -44.47 5.84
N VAL A 177 -20.25 -43.23 5.42
CA VAL A 177 -19.30 -42.42 4.64
C VAL A 177 -18.88 -41.21 5.45
N ASP A 178 -17.58 -41.09 5.71
CA ASP A 178 -16.97 -39.98 6.45
C ASP A 178 -16.05 -39.15 5.52
N ILE A 179 -16.11 -37.82 5.64
CA ILE A 179 -15.19 -36.90 4.98
C ILE A 179 -14.65 -35.85 5.95
N ASN A 180 -13.34 -35.60 5.87
CA ASN A 180 -12.69 -34.49 6.57
C ASN A 180 -11.81 -33.72 5.58
N VAL A 181 -12.09 -32.44 5.39
CA VAL A 181 -11.38 -31.55 4.47
C VAL A 181 -10.78 -30.40 5.26
N SER A 182 -9.46 -30.22 5.17
CA SER A 182 -8.76 -29.07 5.74
C SER A 182 -8.02 -28.33 4.63
N ILE A 183 -8.40 -27.08 4.39
CA ILE A 183 -7.79 -26.20 3.40
C ILE A 183 -7.18 -25.02 4.15
N SER A 184 -5.86 -24.85 4.03
CA SER A 184 -5.17 -23.67 4.55
C SER A 184 -4.44 -22.96 3.43
N SER A 185 -4.60 -21.64 3.38
CA SER A 185 -3.92 -20.76 2.45
C SER A 185 -3.22 -19.67 3.23
N LYS A 186 -1.91 -19.51 2.99
CA LYS A 186 -1.10 -18.43 3.54
C LYS A 186 -0.56 -17.61 2.38
N LEU A 187 -0.96 -16.35 2.29
CA LEU A 187 -0.35 -15.41 1.36
C LEU A 187 0.84 -14.75 2.04
N ASN A 188 2.05 -15.20 1.72
CA ASN A 188 3.28 -14.52 2.14
C ASN A 188 3.58 -13.39 1.15
N SER A 189 3.24 -12.15 1.50
CA SER A 189 3.56 -10.96 0.70
C SER A 189 5.05 -10.52 0.83
N GLN A 190 5.87 -11.31 1.54
CA GLN A 190 7.27 -10.98 1.85
C GLN A 190 8.21 -10.88 0.64
N GLU A 191 7.94 -11.56 -0.49
CA GLU A 191 8.88 -11.57 -1.62
C GLU A 191 8.95 -10.24 -2.39
N ASN A 192 7.86 -9.47 -2.42
CA ASN A 192 7.85 -8.17 -3.12
C ASN A 192 8.25 -6.99 -2.23
N GLU A 193 8.15 -7.11 -0.90
CA GLU A 193 8.40 -5.98 0.01
C GLU A 193 9.86 -5.79 0.41
N LYS A 194 10.71 -6.83 0.40
CA LYS A 194 12.12 -6.68 0.82
C LYS A 194 12.95 -5.78 -0.12
N ASN A 195 12.62 -5.75 -1.40
CA ASN A 195 13.31 -4.88 -2.36
C ASN A 195 12.86 -3.41 -2.27
N ASP A 196 11.61 -3.15 -1.89
CA ASP A 196 11.05 -1.79 -1.85
C ASP A 196 11.20 -1.14 -0.45
N GLY A 197 11.16 -1.95 0.62
CA GLY A 197 11.33 -1.50 2.00
C GLY A 197 12.71 -0.91 2.30
N ASN A 198 13.77 -1.50 1.74
CA ASN A 198 15.11 -0.91 1.81
C ASN A 198 15.18 0.44 1.06
N GLY A 199 14.45 0.58 -0.04
CA GLY A 199 14.34 1.84 -0.77
C GLY A 199 13.70 2.94 0.09
N ILE A 200 12.58 2.64 0.74
CA ILE A 200 11.86 3.59 1.60
C ILE A 200 12.73 4.05 2.79
N VAL A 201 13.40 3.12 3.48
CA VAL A 201 14.27 3.46 4.62
C VAL A 201 15.42 4.35 4.17
N ASN A 202 16.07 4.01 3.05
CA ASN A 202 17.16 4.84 2.49
C ASN A 202 16.68 6.25 2.12
N ARG A 203 15.49 6.38 1.53
CA ARG A 203 14.90 7.69 1.17
C ARG A 203 14.62 8.53 2.42
N ILE A 204 14.13 7.92 3.49
CA ILE A 204 13.91 8.59 4.78
C ILE A 204 15.25 9.08 5.36
N GLU A 205 16.31 8.29 5.30
CA GLU A 205 17.65 8.70 5.75
C GLU A 205 18.20 9.87 4.92
N GLU A 206 17.99 9.88 3.60
CA GLU A 206 18.37 11.02 2.75
C GLU A 206 17.61 12.30 3.11
N ILE A 207 16.31 12.19 3.38
CA ILE A 207 15.48 13.30 3.86
C ILE A 207 16.03 13.83 5.19
N GLU A 208 16.30 12.96 6.17
CA GLU A 208 16.87 13.36 7.47
C GLU A 208 18.22 14.07 7.31
N LYS A 209 19.06 13.60 6.40
CA LYS A 209 20.35 14.25 6.09
C LYS A 209 20.15 15.65 5.53
N LYS A 210 19.25 15.82 4.54
CA LYS A 210 18.92 17.14 3.99
C LYS A 210 18.35 18.08 5.06
N ILE A 211 17.52 17.57 5.97
CA ILE A 211 17.00 18.35 7.10
C ILE A 211 18.16 18.82 8.00
N LYS A 212 19.07 17.93 8.39
CA LYS A 212 20.25 18.29 9.20
C LYS A 212 21.13 19.35 8.51
N ASP A 213 21.27 19.26 7.19
CA ASP A 213 21.98 20.29 6.41
C ASP A 213 21.29 21.65 6.51
N VAL A 214 19.95 21.70 6.44
CA VAL A 214 19.18 22.94 6.63
C VAL A 214 19.30 23.48 8.07
N GLU A 215 19.33 22.60 9.09
CA GLU A 215 19.54 23.01 10.49
C GLU A 215 20.93 23.61 10.73
N SER A 216 21.91 23.22 9.92
CA SER A 216 23.26 23.76 10.01
C SER A 216 23.34 25.23 9.60
N SER A 217 22.32 25.76 8.91
CA SER A 217 22.22 27.15 8.47
C SER A 217 22.25 28.13 9.65
N GLU A 218 22.95 29.24 9.47
CA GLU A 218 23.12 30.29 10.48
C GLU A 218 21.77 30.86 10.94
N VAL A 219 20.83 31.03 10.00
CA VAL A 219 19.50 31.57 10.28
C VAL A 219 18.71 30.64 11.19
N TYR A 220 18.75 29.33 10.94
CA TYR A 220 18.06 28.34 11.75
C TYR A 220 18.60 28.35 13.18
N LYS A 221 19.93 28.37 13.35
CA LYS A 221 20.59 28.46 14.66
C LYS A 221 20.25 29.74 15.41
N ILE A 222 20.14 30.87 14.72
CA ILE A 222 19.74 32.15 15.33
C ILE A 222 18.30 32.07 15.82
N LEU A 223 17.38 31.54 15.01
CA LEU A 223 15.96 31.40 15.38
C LEU A 223 15.77 30.42 16.56
N ASP A 224 16.51 29.32 16.56
CA ASP A 224 16.50 28.32 17.63
C ASP A 224 17.00 28.93 18.95
N LYS A 225 18.14 29.65 18.94
CA LYS A 225 18.65 30.36 20.12
C LYS A 225 17.69 31.44 20.64
N LEU A 226 17.01 32.14 19.73
CA LEU A 226 16.03 33.16 20.07
C LEU A 226 14.71 32.58 20.63
N HIS A 227 14.57 31.25 20.70
CA HIS A 227 13.36 30.56 21.18
C HIS A 227 12.09 31.19 20.57
N VAL A 228 12.10 31.36 19.24
CA VAL A 228 11.03 32.09 18.57
C VAL A 228 9.68 31.41 18.77
N ILE A 229 8.64 32.22 18.98
CA ILE A 229 7.27 31.74 19.17
C ILE A 229 6.82 31.00 17.90
N LEU A 230 6.43 29.73 18.07
CA LEU A 230 5.92 28.89 17.00
C LEU A 230 4.63 29.48 16.41
N VAL A 231 4.52 29.44 15.09
CA VAL A 231 3.34 29.94 14.38
C VAL A 231 2.19 28.97 14.56
N LYS A 232 1.10 29.45 15.15
CA LYS A 232 -0.15 28.70 15.30
C LYS A 232 -1.07 28.94 14.11
N ASP A 233 -1.88 27.93 13.81
CA ASP A 233 -2.98 28.09 12.86
C ASP A 233 -3.99 29.15 13.33
N PRO A 234 -4.64 29.87 12.40
CA PRO A 234 -4.42 29.85 10.95
C PRO A 234 -3.19 30.65 10.50
N VAL A 235 -2.45 30.10 9.53
CA VAL A 235 -1.30 30.80 8.91
C VAL A 235 -1.75 32.08 8.21
N ARG A 236 -1.09 33.21 8.52
CA ARG A 236 -1.33 34.51 7.91
C ARG A 236 -0.78 34.49 6.48
N LYS A 237 -1.66 34.77 5.52
CA LYS A 237 -1.33 34.89 4.09
C LYS A 237 -0.64 36.24 3.82
N THR A 238 0.62 36.37 4.19
CA THR A 238 1.41 37.58 3.89
C THR A 238 1.79 37.63 2.41
N ASN A 239 2.16 38.80 1.90
CA ASN A 239 2.58 38.96 0.50
C ASN A 239 3.77 38.05 0.13
N VAL A 240 4.67 37.79 1.07
CA VAL A 240 5.80 36.89 0.85
C VAL A 240 5.34 35.46 0.70
N VAL A 241 4.42 35.01 1.57
CA VAL A 241 3.84 33.66 1.50
C VAL A 241 3.05 33.45 0.19
N LEU A 242 2.33 34.48 -0.27
CA LEU A 242 1.50 34.41 -1.47
C LEU A 242 2.30 34.52 -2.77
N LYS A 243 3.35 35.34 -2.83
CA LYS A 243 4.08 35.64 -4.08
C LYS A 243 5.35 34.81 -4.28
N ASN A 244 5.96 34.31 -3.21
CA ASN A 244 7.20 33.53 -3.32
C ASN A 244 6.89 32.05 -3.55
N VAL A 245 7.39 31.52 -4.66
CA VAL A 245 7.22 30.11 -5.08
C VAL A 245 7.68 29.14 -3.98
N HIS A 246 8.79 29.43 -3.29
CA HIS A 246 9.30 28.55 -2.24
C HIS A 246 8.37 28.48 -1.02
N PHE A 247 7.74 29.60 -0.66
CA PHE A 247 6.76 29.62 0.43
C PHE A 247 5.45 28.92 0.03
N GLN A 248 5.08 28.92 -1.26
CA GLN A 248 3.92 28.16 -1.74
C GLN A 248 4.14 26.65 -1.58
N TYR A 249 5.33 26.14 -1.91
CA TYR A 249 5.68 24.72 -1.66
C TYR A 249 5.70 24.38 -0.17
N ALA A 250 6.24 25.27 0.67
CA ALA A 250 6.19 25.11 2.11
C ALA A 250 4.74 25.05 2.65
N MET A 251 3.82 25.85 2.09
CA MET A 251 2.40 25.82 2.46
C MET A 251 1.70 24.52 2.06
N LYS A 252 2.03 23.94 0.90
CA LYS A 252 1.50 22.62 0.50
C LYS A 252 1.85 21.55 1.53
N LEU A 253 3.12 21.50 1.95
CA LEU A 253 3.56 20.56 2.99
C LEU A 253 2.93 20.87 4.35
N TRP A 254 2.74 22.15 4.70
CA TRP A 254 2.03 22.52 5.93
C TRP A 254 0.59 21.99 5.95
N GLU A 255 -0.16 22.16 4.86
CA GLU A 255 -1.53 21.66 4.74
C GLU A 255 -1.57 20.13 4.78
N TYR A 256 -0.64 19.46 4.09
CA TYR A 256 -0.53 18.00 4.13
C TYR A 256 -0.25 17.48 5.54
N LEU A 257 0.74 18.05 6.24
CA LEU A 257 1.07 17.68 7.61
C LEU A 257 -0.13 17.88 8.54
N LYS A 258 -0.87 18.98 8.38
CA LYS A 258 -2.03 19.24 9.22
C LYS A 258 -3.09 18.13 9.13
N VAL A 259 -3.38 17.64 7.93
CA VAL A 259 -4.38 16.58 7.74
C VAL A 259 -3.85 15.23 8.23
N ASN A 260 -2.56 14.95 8.01
CA ASN A 260 -2.00 13.60 8.17
C ASN A 260 -1.19 13.41 9.46
N MET A 261 -1.06 14.42 10.32
CA MET A 261 -0.34 14.33 11.61
C MET A 261 -1.00 13.36 12.59
N ASP A 262 -2.33 13.20 12.54
CA ASP A 262 -3.10 12.31 13.40
C ASP A 262 -3.49 10.98 12.74
N GLU A 263 -3.28 10.83 11.41
CA GLU A 263 -3.47 9.55 10.74
C GLU A 263 -2.42 8.54 11.23
N GLN A 264 -2.83 7.70 12.17
CA GLN A 264 -2.20 6.40 12.36
C GLN A 264 -2.34 5.64 11.03
N ALA A 265 -1.27 5.00 10.56
CA ALA A 265 -1.32 4.17 9.35
C ALA A 265 -2.58 3.31 9.42
N ASN A 266 -3.46 3.41 8.41
CA ASN A 266 -4.75 2.73 8.38
C ASN A 266 -4.52 1.21 8.33
N SER A 267 -4.32 0.60 9.49
CA SER A 267 -4.23 -0.84 9.63
C SER A 267 -5.64 -1.38 9.83
N SER A 268 -6.18 -2.05 8.82
CA SER A 268 -7.40 -2.83 8.99
C SER A 268 -7.02 -4.24 9.42
N GLU A 269 -7.37 -4.59 10.65
CA GLU A 269 -7.26 -5.94 11.18
C GLU A 269 -8.65 -6.58 11.17
N GLU A 270 -8.78 -7.69 10.44
CA GLU A 270 -9.99 -8.49 10.38
C GLU A 270 -9.64 -9.90 10.88
N ASN A 271 -10.23 -10.27 12.01
CA ASN A 271 -10.13 -11.60 12.58
C ASN A 271 -11.54 -12.19 12.67
N ARG A 272 -11.78 -13.28 11.93
CA ARG A 272 -13.05 -14.01 11.95
C ARG A 272 -12.79 -15.49 12.23
N ASP A 273 -13.36 -16.01 13.31
CA ASP A 273 -13.44 -17.45 13.61
C ASP A 273 -14.90 -17.78 13.91
N PHE A 274 -15.53 -18.55 13.02
CA PHE A 274 -16.94 -18.93 13.18
C PHE A 274 -17.27 -20.27 12.52
N LEU A 275 -18.36 -20.87 12.99
CA LEU A 275 -18.99 -22.00 12.33
C LEU A 275 -19.97 -21.45 11.28
N ASP A 276 -19.73 -21.79 10.01
CA ASP A 276 -20.61 -21.39 8.92
C ASP A 276 -21.78 -22.37 8.81
N ASN A 277 -22.99 -21.82 8.90
CA ASN A 277 -24.25 -22.53 8.66
C ASN A 277 -24.99 -21.97 7.43
N GLY A 278 -24.26 -21.24 6.58
CA GLY A 278 -24.80 -20.45 5.49
C GLY A 278 -24.67 -21.14 4.14
N THR A 279 -24.33 -20.35 3.12
CA THR A 279 -24.15 -20.81 1.75
C THR A 279 -22.87 -21.60 1.55
N LEU A 280 -21.78 -21.28 2.27
CA LEU A 280 -20.50 -21.97 2.16
C LEU A 280 -20.60 -23.42 2.63
N LYS A 281 -21.32 -23.66 3.74
CA LYS A 281 -21.61 -25.02 4.21
C LYS A 281 -22.34 -25.84 3.13
N LYS A 282 -23.41 -25.30 2.54
CA LYS A 282 -24.18 -25.98 1.49
C LYS A 282 -23.32 -26.34 0.27
N MET A 283 -22.44 -25.45 -0.16
CA MET A 283 -21.51 -25.73 -1.27
C MET A 283 -20.53 -26.87 -0.91
N MET A 284 -20.08 -26.96 0.34
CA MET A 284 -19.25 -28.08 0.80
C MET A 284 -20.05 -29.39 0.92
N ASP A 285 -21.32 -29.33 1.30
CA ASP A 285 -22.22 -30.49 1.32
C ASP A 285 -22.44 -31.05 -0.09
N GLU A 286 -22.68 -30.17 -1.08
CA GLU A 286 -22.78 -30.54 -2.50
C GLU A 286 -21.45 -31.13 -3.03
N ALA A 287 -20.30 -30.56 -2.63
CA ALA A 287 -19.00 -31.10 -2.97
C ALA A 287 -18.74 -32.49 -2.33
N PHE A 288 -19.26 -32.73 -1.12
CA PHE A 288 -19.19 -34.04 -0.47
C PHE A 288 -20.00 -35.08 -1.24
N LEU A 289 -21.22 -34.74 -1.67
CA LEU A 289 -22.02 -35.60 -2.53
C LEU A 289 -21.29 -35.95 -3.84
N LEU A 290 -20.66 -34.97 -4.50
CA LEU A 290 -19.89 -35.22 -5.72
C LEU A 290 -18.72 -36.18 -5.46
N GLN A 291 -18.01 -36.02 -4.35
CA GLN A 291 -16.92 -36.91 -3.95
C GLN A 291 -17.42 -38.32 -3.65
N TYR A 292 -18.60 -38.45 -3.05
CA TYR A 292 -19.27 -39.73 -2.86
C TYR A 292 -19.66 -40.40 -4.19
N LEU A 293 -20.23 -39.65 -5.13
CA LEU A 293 -20.57 -40.17 -6.47
C LEU A 293 -19.34 -40.62 -7.24
N ILE A 294 -18.23 -39.88 -7.14
CA ILE A 294 -16.94 -40.30 -7.69
C ILE A 294 -16.49 -41.62 -7.04
N MET A 295 -16.63 -41.77 -5.72
CA MET A 295 -16.28 -43.02 -5.03
C MET A 295 -17.11 -44.20 -5.54
N LYS A 296 -18.41 -43.99 -5.78
CA LYS A 296 -19.30 -45.04 -6.33
C LYS A 296 -18.94 -45.51 -7.74
N THR A 297 -18.28 -44.68 -8.55
CA THR A 297 -17.78 -45.14 -9.86
C THR A 297 -16.72 -46.25 -9.77
N LEU A 298 -16.16 -46.48 -8.57
CA LEU A 298 -15.22 -47.57 -8.33
C LEU A 298 -15.92 -48.93 -8.18
N ASP A 299 -17.22 -48.95 -7.90
CA ASP A 299 -18.01 -50.15 -7.62
C ASP A 299 -18.74 -50.70 -8.86
N GLU A 300 -18.82 -49.96 -9.98
CA GLU A 300 -19.57 -50.36 -11.18
C GLU A 300 -18.82 -51.39 -12.05
N ASP A 301 -19.36 -52.62 -12.09
CA ASP A 301 -18.86 -53.77 -12.86
C ASP A 301 -18.78 -53.50 -14.38
N GLU A 302 -17.78 -54.11 -15.04
CA GLU A 302 -17.37 -53.84 -16.44
C GLU A 302 -18.44 -53.99 -17.54
N LYS A 303 -19.63 -54.51 -17.24
CA LYS A 303 -20.68 -54.80 -18.24
C LYS A 303 -21.56 -53.61 -18.62
N GLU A 304 -21.65 -52.56 -17.81
CA GLU A 304 -22.43 -51.36 -18.16
C GLU A 304 -21.68 -50.39 -19.10
N LYS A 305 -20.37 -50.57 -19.32
CA LYS A 305 -19.51 -49.65 -20.09
C LYS A 305 -19.88 -49.48 -21.58
N GLN A 306 -20.75 -50.30 -22.17
CA GLN A 306 -21.05 -50.27 -23.61
C GLN A 306 -22.23 -49.37 -23.98
N ASP A 307 -23.33 -49.43 -23.23
CA ASP A 307 -24.54 -48.64 -23.51
C ASP A 307 -24.36 -47.18 -23.10
N THR A 308 -23.77 -46.91 -21.92
CA THR A 308 -23.45 -45.54 -21.47
C THR A 308 -22.53 -44.84 -22.47
N LYS A 309 -21.57 -45.54 -23.07
CA LYS A 309 -20.59 -44.93 -23.98
C LYS A 309 -21.18 -44.54 -25.34
N GLN A 310 -22.28 -45.14 -25.77
CA GLN A 310 -23.01 -44.70 -26.97
C GLN A 310 -23.93 -43.53 -26.66
N GLU A 311 -24.63 -43.56 -25.53
CA GLU A 311 -25.48 -42.44 -25.08
C GLU A 311 -24.66 -41.18 -24.79
N ILE A 312 -23.53 -41.32 -24.08
CA ILE A 312 -22.59 -40.21 -23.84
C ILE A 312 -22.07 -39.61 -25.15
N LYS A 313 -21.82 -40.44 -26.18
CA LYS A 313 -21.36 -39.91 -27.49
C LYS A 313 -22.44 -39.11 -28.19
N ALA A 314 -23.69 -39.59 -28.17
CA ALA A 314 -24.80 -38.88 -28.79
C ALA A 314 -25.04 -37.53 -28.09
N LEU A 315 -25.03 -37.55 -26.76
CA LEU A 315 -25.30 -36.36 -25.94
C LEU A 315 -24.15 -35.33 -25.97
N VAL A 316 -22.89 -35.79 -26.09
CA VAL A 316 -21.74 -34.89 -26.32
C VAL A 316 -21.83 -34.23 -27.69
N VAL A 317 -22.31 -34.93 -28.71
CA VAL A 317 -22.52 -34.34 -30.04
C VAL A 317 -23.62 -33.30 -29.98
N GLU A 318 -24.73 -33.59 -29.30
CA GLU A 318 -25.85 -32.65 -29.09
C GLU A 318 -25.39 -31.35 -28.37
N GLN A 319 -24.68 -31.47 -27.25
CA GLN A 319 -24.15 -30.30 -26.53
C GLN A 319 -23.09 -29.51 -27.30
N MET A 320 -22.32 -30.18 -28.17
CA MET A 320 -21.38 -29.48 -29.07
C MET A 320 -22.12 -28.71 -30.15
N LEU A 321 -23.21 -29.28 -30.68
CA LEU A 321 -24.05 -28.63 -31.69
C LEU A 321 -24.76 -27.41 -31.10
N ASP A 322 -25.35 -27.53 -29.90
CA ASP A 322 -25.97 -26.40 -29.20
C ASP A 322 -24.99 -25.24 -29.01
N LYS A 323 -23.77 -25.53 -28.53
CA LYS A 323 -22.74 -24.49 -28.34
C LYS A 323 -22.25 -23.86 -29.64
N ILE A 324 -22.27 -24.61 -30.75
CA ILE A 324 -21.90 -24.08 -32.07
C ILE A 324 -23.03 -23.17 -32.59
N MET A 325 -24.28 -23.56 -32.39
CA MET A 325 -25.45 -22.76 -32.76
C MET A 325 -25.59 -21.50 -31.88
N ASP A 326 -25.23 -21.55 -30.59
CA ASP A 326 -25.13 -20.36 -29.71
C ASP A 326 -24.05 -19.36 -30.17
N CYS A 327 -23.03 -19.84 -30.88
CA CYS A 327 -21.93 -19.01 -31.37
C CYS A 327 -22.21 -18.42 -32.76
N ASP A 328 -23.07 -19.07 -33.56
CA ASP A 328 -23.46 -18.61 -34.90
C ASP A 328 -24.88 -19.15 -35.24
N GLU A 329 -25.90 -18.35 -34.93
CA GLU A 329 -27.33 -18.76 -35.02
C GLU A 329 -27.77 -19.07 -36.46
N ASP A 330 -27.05 -18.56 -37.48
CA ASP A 330 -27.37 -18.70 -38.91
C ASP A 330 -26.56 -19.80 -39.62
N ILE A 331 -25.80 -20.63 -38.87
CA ILE A 331 -24.92 -21.64 -39.48
C ILE A 331 -25.74 -22.70 -40.24
N THR A 332 -25.40 -22.90 -41.52
CA THR A 332 -26.05 -23.91 -42.35
C THR A 332 -25.43 -25.30 -42.12
N GLU A 333 -26.25 -26.35 -42.30
CA GLU A 333 -25.82 -27.75 -42.10
C GLU A 333 -24.58 -28.12 -42.94
N GLU A 334 -24.49 -27.61 -44.17
CA GLU A 334 -23.33 -27.83 -45.06
C GLU A 334 -22.03 -27.19 -44.52
N GLN A 335 -22.12 -25.98 -43.95
CA GLN A 335 -20.96 -25.29 -43.37
C GLN A 335 -20.49 -25.96 -42.07
N LEU A 336 -21.43 -26.41 -41.25
CA LEU A 336 -21.15 -27.18 -40.04
C LEU A 336 -20.46 -28.51 -40.37
N GLN A 337 -20.95 -29.23 -41.38
CA GLN A 337 -20.38 -30.50 -41.81
C GLN A 337 -18.95 -30.31 -42.33
N GLN A 338 -18.68 -29.22 -43.05
CA GLN A 338 -17.34 -28.90 -43.54
C GLN A 338 -16.36 -28.55 -42.41
N LEU A 339 -16.80 -27.76 -41.41
CA LEU A 339 -15.99 -27.42 -40.23
C LEU A 339 -15.64 -28.65 -39.39
N VAL A 340 -16.63 -29.52 -39.15
CA VAL A 340 -16.40 -30.76 -38.40
C VAL A 340 -15.48 -31.69 -39.17
N ALA A 341 -15.64 -31.82 -40.49
CA ALA A 341 -14.77 -32.65 -41.32
C ALA A 341 -13.31 -32.18 -41.32
N GLU A 342 -13.08 -30.86 -41.45
CA GLU A 342 -11.73 -30.29 -41.45
C GLU A 342 -11.04 -30.50 -40.08
N LYS A 343 -11.75 -30.23 -38.98
CA LYS A 343 -11.19 -30.46 -37.64
C LYS A 343 -11.02 -31.95 -37.33
N TYR A 344 -11.90 -32.80 -37.83
CA TYR A 344 -11.81 -34.26 -37.67
C TYR A 344 -10.54 -34.81 -38.30
N GLU A 345 -10.21 -34.42 -39.53
CA GLU A 345 -8.99 -34.87 -40.22
C GLU A 345 -7.73 -34.46 -39.42
N VAL A 346 -7.68 -33.21 -38.97
CA VAL A 346 -6.55 -32.68 -38.18
C VAL A 346 -6.37 -33.44 -36.86
N ILE A 347 -7.47 -33.72 -36.16
CA ILE A 347 -7.43 -34.45 -34.88
C ILE A 347 -7.04 -35.92 -35.09
N LYS A 348 -7.56 -36.56 -36.15
CA LYS A 348 -7.22 -37.94 -36.50
C LYS A 348 -5.73 -38.06 -36.83
N TYR A 349 -5.18 -37.12 -37.58
CA TYR A 349 -3.77 -37.09 -37.93
C TYR A 349 -2.89 -36.89 -36.69
N LYS A 350 -3.27 -35.97 -35.79
CA LYS A 350 -2.57 -35.79 -34.49
C LYS A 350 -2.55 -37.06 -33.65
N LYS A 351 -3.69 -37.77 -33.56
CA LYS A 351 -3.76 -39.03 -32.79
C LYS A 351 -2.92 -40.15 -33.41
N MET A 352 -2.90 -40.25 -34.74
CA MET A 352 -2.01 -41.19 -35.45
C MET A 352 -0.53 -40.85 -35.25
N ALA A 353 -0.15 -39.58 -35.28
CA ALA A 353 1.22 -39.15 -35.02
C ALA A 353 1.67 -39.48 -33.59
N VAL A 354 0.82 -39.24 -32.59
CA VAL A 354 1.10 -39.62 -31.19
C VAL A 354 1.27 -41.14 -31.04
N LEU A 355 0.44 -41.94 -31.71
CA LEU A 355 0.59 -43.40 -31.72
C LEU A 355 1.90 -43.85 -32.38
N GLN A 356 2.33 -43.20 -33.45
CA GLN A 356 3.60 -43.48 -34.12
C GLN A 356 4.80 -43.10 -33.25
N ASP A 357 4.72 -42.00 -32.50
CA ASP A 357 5.79 -41.59 -31.58
C ASP A 357 5.87 -42.52 -30.36
N ILE A 358 4.73 -42.97 -29.84
CA ILE A 358 4.67 -44.02 -28.81
C ILE A 358 5.29 -45.32 -29.34
N GLN A 359 4.95 -45.75 -30.56
CA GLN A 359 5.55 -46.93 -31.19
C GLN A 359 7.07 -46.78 -31.38
N LYS A 360 7.58 -45.60 -31.75
CA LYS A 360 9.03 -45.35 -31.84
C LYS A 360 9.72 -45.45 -30.49
N ILE A 361 9.09 -44.95 -29.42
CA ILE A 361 9.62 -45.04 -28.06
C ILE A 361 9.70 -46.52 -27.62
N PHE A 362 8.62 -47.29 -27.84
CA PHE A 362 8.61 -48.72 -27.54
C PHE A 362 9.66 -49.48 -28.36
N LYS A 363 9.79 -49.19 -29.66
CA LYS A 363 10.78 -49.84 -30.53
C LYS A 363 12.22 -49.54 -30.08
N LYS A 364 12.50 -48.29 -29.69
CA LYS A 364 13.80 -47.87 -29.13
C LYS A 364 14.12 -48.56 -27.81
N HIS A 365 13.11 -48.83 -26.98
CA HIS A 365 13.27 -49.58 -25.74
C HIS A 365 13.50 -51.08 -25.99
N ILE A 366 12.80 -51.67 -26.97
CA ILE A 366 13.00 -53.06 -27.40
C ILE A 366 14.42 -53.25 -27.98
N GLU A 367 14.87 -52.37 -28.88
CA GLU A 367 16.24 -52.40 -29.44
C GLU A 367 17.33 -52.20 -28.37
N LYS A 368 17.05 -51.42 -27.32
CA LYS A 368 17.95 -51.30 -26.16
C LYS A 368 18.01 -52.58 -25.34
N TYR A 369 16.88 -53.27 -25.20
CA TYR A 369 16.81 -54.52 -24.45
C TYR A 369 17.51 -55.66 -25.19
N GLU A 370 17.34 -55.74 -26.52
CA GLU A 370 18.06 -56.71 -27.36
C GLU A 370 19.58 -56.52 -27.31
N LYS A 371 20.07 -55.26 -27.27
CA LYS A 371 21.50 -54.95 -27.08
C LYS A 371 22.08 -55.26 -25.70
N ILE A 372 21.24 -55.54 -24.70
CA ILE A 372 21.66 -55.93 -23.34
C ILE A 372 21.66 -57.46 -23.19
N VAL A 373 21.00 -58.17 -24.10
CA VAL A 373 20.83 -59.63 -24.06
C VAL A 373 21.79 -60.36 -25.02
N GLU A 374 22.42 -59.67 -25.97
CA GLU A 374 23.68 -60.08 -26.64
C GLU A 374 24.90 -59.72 -25.78
#